data_AF-A0A8J4WTW5-F1
#
_entry.id   AF-A0A8J4WTW5-F1
#
_cell.length_a   1.000
_cell.length_b   1.000
_cell.length_c   1.000
_cell.angle_alpha   90.00
_cell.angle_beta   90.00
_cell.angle_gamma   90.00
#
_symmetry.space_group_name_H-M   'P 1'
#
loop_
_entity.id
_entity.type
_entity.pdbx_description
1 polymer ?
#
loop_
_entity_poly.entity_id
_entity_poly.type
_entity_poly.pdbx_seq_one_letter_code
_entity_poly.pdbx_strand_id
1 'polypeptide(L)'
;IIDKEDSQFMTNCPPAVTESIPRRRTRIQVFWTAPPLGSGCVILKASLVQRKIISFQDEGSLTRRLCEKDPLRTTEKPLQECCACGTAKYRLTFYGNWSEKVHPKDYPRRANHWSALIGASHSSNYMPWEYGGYASEGVRQVAEFGSPVKMEEEIRQK
;
A
#
# COMPACT_ATOMS: atom_id res chain seq x y z
N ILE A 1 18.30 6.35 -10.93
CA ILE A 1 19.51 5.94 -10.17
C ILE A 1 19.35 4.45 -9.88
N ILE A 2 20.35 3.65 -10.21
CA ILE A 2 20.33 2.19 -10.09
C ILE A 2 21.35 1.80 -9.03
N ASP A 3 21.02 0.81 -8.20
CA ASP A 3 22.01 0.17 -7.34
C ASP A 3 22.96 -0.66 -8.22
N LYS A 4 24.19 -0.18 -8.39
CA LYS A 4 25.20 -0.78 -9.26
C LYS A 4 25.73 -2.11 -8.75
N GLU A 5 25.55 -2.43 -7.47
CA GLU A 5 25.94 -3.73 -6.94
C GLU A 5 24.98 -4.81 -7.45
N ASP A 6 23.69 -4.49 -7.57
CA ASP A 6 22.65 -5.47 -7.86
C ASP A 6 22.05 -5.42 -9.27
N SER A 7 22.12 -4.27 -9.94
CA SER A 7 21.41 -4.05 -11.20
C SER A 7 22.20 -3.17 -12.17
N GLN A 8 21.97 -3.38 -13.46
CA GLN A 8 22.63 -2.66 -14.54
C GLN A 8 21.65 -2.44 -15.70
N PHE A 9 21.95 -1.46 -16.55
CA PHE A 9 21.21 -1.31 -17.81
C PHE A 9 21.56 -2.45 -18.76
N MET A 10 20.54 -2.95 -19.46
CA MET A 10 20.71 -4.03 -20.42
C MET A 10 21.44 -3.52 -21.67
N THR A 11 22.48 -4.21 -22.12
CA THR A 11 23.32 -3.76 -23.24
C THR A 11 22.60 -3.82 -24.59
N ASN A 12 21.68 -4.78 -24.76
CA ASN A 12 20.86 -4.99 -25.95
C ASN A 12 19.53 -4.20 -25.94
N CYS A 13 19.15 -3.62 -24.80
CA CYS A 13 18.02 -2.70 -24.68
C CYS A 13 18.37 -1.66 -23.60
N PRO A 14 19.03 -0.55 -24.00
CA PRO A 14 19.52 0.47 -23.07
C PRO A 14 18.50 1.00 -22.04
N PRO A 15 17.18 1.15 -22.34
CA PRO A 15 16.22 1.60 -21.35
C PRO A 15 15.75 0.51 -20.36
N ALA A 16 16.11 -0.76 -20.59
CA ALA A 16 15.75 -1.86 -19.70
C ALA A 16 16.80 -2.06 -18.60
N VAL A 17 16.36 -2.54 -17.43
CA VAL A 17 17.25 -2.86 -16.30
C VAL A 17 17.26 -4.37 -16.09
N THR A 18 18.45 -4.94 -15.91
CA THR A 18 18.69 -6.37 -15.66
C THR A 18 19.61 -6.54 -14.46
N GLU A 19 19.73 -7.76 -13.96
CA GLU A 19 20.69 -8.13 -12.92
C GLU A 19 22.15 -7.91 -13.35
N SER A 20 22.97 -7.44 -12.41
CA SER A 20 24.43 -7.38 -12.57
C SER A 20 25.07 -8.77 -12.52
N ILE A 21 24.68 -9.58 -11.54
CA ILE A 21 25.25 -10.90 -11.22
C ILE A 21 24.12 -11.91 -11.01
N PRO A 22 24.15 -13.08 -11.68
CA PRO A 22 23.12 -14.11 -11.54
C PRO A 22 23.22 -14.82 -10.17
N ARG A 23 22.57 -14.24 -9.16
CA ARG A 23 22.47 -14.79 -7.80
C ARG A 23 21.02 -14.83 -7.34
N ARG A 24 20.69 -15.75 -6.41
CA ARG A 24 19.35 -15.80 -5.80
C ARG A 24 19.09 -14.52 -5.00
N ARG A 25 17.96 -13.87 -5.28
CA ARG A 25 17.53 -12.64 -4.63
C ARG A 25 16.04 -12.71 -4.30
N THR A 26 15.67 -12.03 -3.23
CA THR A 26 14.27 -11.85 -2.81
C THR A 26 13.75 -10.45 -3.13
N ARG A 27 14.62 -9.49 -3.45
CA ARG A 27 14.28 -8.10 -3.76
C ARG A 27 15.30 -7.43 -4.68
N ILE A 28 14.83 -6.54 -5.55
CA ILE A 28 15.63 -5.54 -6.29
C ILE A 28 14.90 -4.19 -6.24
N GLN A 29 15.61 -3.08 -6.33
CA GLN A 29 15.02 -1.74 -6.35
C GLN A 29 15.68 -0.86 -7.40
N VAL A 30 14.85 -0.09 -8.12
CA VAL A 30 15.31 0.86 -9.14
C VAL A 30 14.52 2.14 -9.01
N PHE A 31 15.17 3.28 -9.26
CA PHE A 31 14.46 4.55 -9.39
C PHE A 31 14.07 4.77 -10.85
N TRP A 32 12.79 5.05 -11.07
CA TRP A 32 12.22 5.45 -12.35
C TRP A 32 11.80 6.91 -12.29
N THR A 33 12.15 7.67 -13.32
CA THR A 33 11.74 9.07 -13.46
C THR A 33 10.51 9.14 -14.37
N ALA A 34 9.42 9.73 -13.87
CA ALA A 34 8.21 9.89 -14.63
C ALA A 34 8.44 10.78 -15.88
N PRO A 35 7.83 10.45 -17.03
CA PRO A 35 7.94 11.26 -18.23
C PRO A 35 7.20 12.60 -18.08
N PRO A 36 7.43 13.57 -18.99
CA PRO A 36 6.72 14.85 -18.99
C PRO A 36 5.20 14.68 -19.08
N LEU A 37 4.46 15.71 -18.63
CA LEU A 37 3.00 15.76 -18.73
C LEU A 37 2.52 15.61 -20.19
N GLY A 38 1.42 14.89 -20.39
CA GLY A 38 0.87 14.55 -21.71
C GLY A 38 1.46 13.28 -22.32
N SER A 39 2.29 12.53 -21.61
CA SER A 39 2.90 11.28 -22.11
C SER A 39 1.97 10.08 -22.01
N GLY A 40 0.82 10.23 -21.34
CA GLY A 40 -0.19 9.17 -21.18
C GLY A 40 0.21 8.13 -20.13
N CYS A 41 -0.37 6.93 -20.23
CA CYS A 41 -0.11 5.87 -19.25
C CYS A 41 1.19 5.11 -19.57
N VAL A 42 2.06 4.98 -18.59
CA VAL A 42 3.26 4.14 -18.64
C VAL A 42 2.96 2.75 -18.07
N ILE A 43 3.51 1.71 -18.70
CA ILE A 43 3.41 0.34 -18.22
C ILE A 43 4.81 -0.14 -17.85
N LEU A 44 5.00 -0.46 -16.57
CA LEU A 44 6.20 -1.12 -16.07
C LEU A 44 5.98 -2.63 -16.09
N LYS A 45 6.84 -3.37 -16.79
CA LYS A 45 6.81 -4.83 -16.85
C LYS A 45 8.10 -5.39 -16.26
N ALA A 46 7.98 -6.43 -15.43
CA ALA A 46 9.09 -7.17 -14.86
C ALA A 46 9.06 -8.63 -15.33
N SER A 47 10.24 -9.23 -15.52
CA SER A 47 10.39 -10.64 -15.86
C SER A 47 11.30 -11.30 -14.85
N LEU A 48 10.96 -12.50 -14.38
CA LEU A 48 11.72 -13.23 -13.35
C LEU A 48 12.16 -14.58 -13.90
N VAL A 49 13.39 -14.99 -13.57
CA VAL A 49 13.93 -16.30 -13.94
C VAL A 49 14.16 -17.13 -12.68
N GLN A 50 13.48 -18.28 -12.57
CA GLN A 50 13.68 -19.23 -11.47
C GLN A 50 14.03 -20.62 -12.03
N ARG A 51 15.22 -21.12 -11.68
CA ARG A 51 15.68 -22.49 -12.02
C ARG A 51 15.50 -22.89 -13.50
N LYS A 52 15.81 -21.97 -14.43
CA LYS A 52 15.71 -22.10 -15.91
C LYS A 52 14.32 -21.87 -16.52
N ILE A 53 13.30 -21.52 -15.74
CA ILE A 53 12.00 -21.09 -16.26
C ILE A 53 11.96 -19.56 -16.23
N ILE A 54 11.77 -18.94 -17.39
CA ILE A 54 11.53 -17.50 -17.49
C ILE A 54 10.02 -17.29 -17.43
N SER A 55 9.53 -16.57 -16.41
CA SER A 55 8.13 -16.22 -16.29
C SER A 55 7.89 -14.80 -16.78
N PHE A 56 6.93 -14.67 -17.69
CA PHE A 56 6.40 -13.40 -18.20
C PHE A 56 4.90 -13.36 -17.93
N GLN A 57 4.40 -12.20 -17.50
CA GLN A 57 2.97 -11.97 -17.34
C GLN A 57 2.61 -10.61 -17.91
N ASP A 58 1.83 -10.60 -18.99
CA ASP A 58 1.33 -9.35 -19.58
C ASP A 58 0.30 -8.65 -18.69
N GLU A 59 -0.40 -9.41 -17.84
CA GLU A 59 -1.29 -8.91 -16.79
C GLU A 59 -1.07 -9.72 -15.50
N GLY A 60 -0.83 -9.04 -14.38
CA GLY A 60 -0.52 -9.70 -13.10
C GLY A 60 0.38 -8.87 -12.19
N SER A 61 0.92 -9.48 -11.14
CA SER A 61 1.77 -8.81 -10.14
C SER A 61 3.11 -8.29 -10.69
N LEU A 62 3.48 -8.73 -11.90
CA LEU A 62 4.69 -8.30 -12.60
C LEU A 62 4.46 -7.14 -13.59
N THR A 63 3.22 -6.67 -13.75
CA THR A 63 2.88 -5.55 -14.63
C THR A 63 2.15 -4.46 -13.85
N ARG A 64 2.67 -3.24 -13.89
CA ARG A 64 2.05 -2.07 -13.23
C ARG A 64 1.82 -0.95 -14.24
N ARG A 65 0.55 -0.56 -14.40
CA ARG A 65 0.15 0.60 -15.20
C ARG A 65 0.07 1.84 -14.30
N LEU A 66 0.77 2.90 -14.70
CA LEU A 66 0.77 4.21 -14.04
C LEU A 66 0.27 5.23 -15.05
N CYS A 67 -0.75 6.00 -14.70
CA CYS A 67 -1.31 7.05 -15.55
C CYS A 67 -1.15 8.40 -14.88
N GLU A 68 -1.08 9.46 -15.67
CA GLU A 68 -1.24 10.83 -15.19
C GLU A 68 -2.56 10.93 -14.43
N LYS A 69 -2.53 11.62 -13.28
CA LYS A 69 -3.75 11.85 -12.50
C LYS A 69 -4.72 12.68 -13.33
N ASP A 70 -5.98 12.25 -13.39
CA ASP A 70 -7.04 13.03 -14.03
C ASP A 70 -7.25 14.34 -13.24
N PRO A 71 -7.09 15.53 -13.86
CA PRO A 71 -7.34 16.79 -13.19
C PRO A 71 -8.80 16.93 -12.73
N LEU A 72 -9.76 16.19 -13.31
CA LEU A 72 -11.17 16.22 -12.90
C LEU A 72 -11.47 15.37 -11.65
N ARG A 73 -10.62 14.39 -11.33
CA ARG A 73 -10.77 13.55 -10.12
C ARG A 73 -9.91 14.00 -8.95
N THR A 74 -9.13 15.05 -9.14
CA THR A 74 -8.29 15.63 -8.08
C THR A 74 -8.97 16.86 -7.51
N THR A 75 -10.10 16.67 -6.82
CA THR A 75 -10.46 17.58 -5.72
C THR A 75 -9.66 17.21 -4.47
N GLU A 76 -8.35 16.96 -4.60
CA GLU A 76 -7.45 17.16 -3.46
C GLU A 76 -7.21 18.66 -3.44
N LYS A 77 -8.20 19.40 -2.91
CA LYS A 77 -7.95 20.74 -2.36
C LYS A 77 -6.65 20.62 -1.55
N PRO A 78 -5.66 21.51 -1.72
CA PRO A 78 -4.53 21.56 -0.78
C PRO A 78 -5.14 21.54 0.62
N LEU A 79 -4.65 20.65 1.49
CA LEU A 79 -5.14 20.45 2.86
C LEU A 79 -5.38 21.83 3.48
N GLN A 80 -6.63 22.28 3.45
CA GLN A 80 -6.97 23.60 3.94
C GLN A 80 -6.71 23.52 5.43
N GLU A 81 -5.72 24.26 5.93
CA GLU A 81 -5.47 24.32 7.36
C GLU A 81 -6.79 24.65 8.06
N CYS A 82 -7.12 23.86 9.08
CA CYS A 82 -8.41 23.94 9.74
C CYS A 82 -8.63 25.37 10.26
N CYS A 83 -9.61 26.09 9.71
CA CYS A 83 -9.97 27.44 10.13
C CYS A 83 -11.13 27.46 11.13
N ALA A 84 -11.55 26.28 11.63
CA ALA A 84 -12.61 26.19 12.62
C ALA A 84 -12.11 26.69 13.98
N CYS A 85 -12.96 27.43 14.69
CA CYS A 85 -12.67 27.88 16.05
C CYS A 85 -13.31 26.94 17.07
N GLY A 86 -12.65 26.74 18.21
CA GLY A 86 -13.17 25.92 19.31
C GLY A 86 -13.01 24.41 19.10
N THR A 87 -13.76 23.61 19.85
CA THR A 87 -13.74 22.15 19.80
C THR A 87 -15.13 21.59 19.52
N ALA A 88 -15.18 20.44 18.87
CA ALA A 88 -16.42 19.73 18.57
C ALA A 88 -16.35 18.30 19.11
N LYS A 89 -17.50 17.79 19.56
CA LYS A 89 -17.65 16.42 20.07
C LYS A 89 -18.51 15.62 19.11
N TYR A 90 -18.02 14.46 18.72
CA TYR A 90 -18.70 13.55 17.81
C TYR A 90 -19.00 12.22 18.49
N ARG A 91 -20.02 11.53 17.98
CA ARG A 91 -20.31 10.13 18.32
C ARG A 91 -20.05 9.28 17.09
N LEU A 92 -19.09 8.38 17.18
CA LEU A 92 -18.85 7.35 16.17
C LEU A 92 -19.73 6.14 16.48
N THR A 93 -20.42 5.62 15.47
CA THR A 93 -21.20 4.38 15.58
C THR A 93 -20.82 3.47 14.42
N PHE A 94 -20.32 2.29 14.77
CA PHE A 94 -19.94 1.26 13.81
C PHE A 94 -21.08 0.27 13.61
N TYR A 95 -21.47 0.05 12.35
CA TYR A 95 -22.48 -0.92 11.96
C TYR A 95 -21.82 -2.02 11.14
N GLY A 96 -21.65 -3.21 11.73
CA GLY A 96 -21.09 -4.36 11.05
C GLY A 96 -22.11 -4.99 10.09
N ASN A 97 -21.83 -4.97 8.79
CA ASN A 97 -22.67 -5.60 7.77
C ASN A 97 -22.12 -6.96 7.29
N TRP A 98 -21.36 -7.65 8.14
CA TRP A 98 -20.79 -8.97 7.86
C TRP A 98 -21.61 -10.05 8.56
N SER A 99 -22.39 -10.80 7.77
CA SER A 99 -23.25 -11.88 8.24
C SER A 99 -23.22 -13.05 7.27
N GLU A 100 -23.62 -14.23 7.74
CA GLU A 100 -23.73 -15.44 6.91
C GLU A 100 -24.63 -15.21 5.68
N LYS A 101 -25.70 -14.41 5.82
CA LYS A 101 -26.64 -14.14 4.73
C LYS A 101 -25.99 -13.36 3.58
N VAL A 102 -25.21 -12.33 3.90
CA VAL A 102 -24.60 -11.45 2.89
C VAL A 102 -23.19 -11.90 2.46
N HIS A 103 -22.53 -12.71 3.29
CA HIS A 103 -21.20 -13.27 3.02
C HIS A 103 -21.18 -14.77 3.38
N PRO A 104 -21.86 -15.63 2.59
CA PRO A 104 -22.07 -17.04 2.94
C PRO A 104 -20.83 -17.92 2.77
N LYS A 105 -19.94 -17.55 1.83
CA LYS A 105 -18.76 -18.33 1.51
C LYS A 105 -17.81 -18.36 2.72
N ASP A 106 -17.52 -19.56 3.22
CA ASP A 106 -16.60 -19.84 4.33
C ASP A 106 -16.87 -19.01 5.61
N TYR A 107 -18.14 -18.67 5.86
CA TYR A 107 -18.50 -17.84 7.01
C TYR A 107 -18.23 -18.58 8.34
N PRO A 108 -17.47 -17.99 9.28
CA PRO A 108 -17.12 -18.63 10.54
C PRO A 108 -18.29 -18.57 11.54
N ARG A 109 -19.25 -19.48 11.43
CA ARG A 109 -20.49 -19.51 12.25
C ARG A 109 -20.27 -19.43 13.77
N ARG A 110 -19.16 -19.97 14.29
CA ARG A 110 -18.86 -19.99 15.74
C ARG A 110 -17.82 -18.97 16.18
N ALA A 111 -17.01 -18.45 15.26
CA ALA A 111 -15.86 -17.59 15.56
C ALA A 111 -15.98 -16.19 14.91
N ASN A 112 -17.11 -15.87 14.30
CA ASN A 112 -17.36 -14.53 13.76
C ASN A 112 -17.38 -13.52 14.90
N HIS A 113 -16.56 -12.50 14.78
CA HIS A 113 -16.54 -11.37 15.69
C HIS A 113 -15.87 -10.19 15.00
N TRP A 114 -16.08 -9.01 15.55
CA TRP A 114 -15.21 -7.86 15.31
C TRP A 114 -14.33 -7.70 16.54
N SER A 115 -13.04 -7.41 16.32
CA SER A 115 -12.16 -7.00 17.41
C SER A 115 -12.60 -5.65 17.99
N ALA A 116 -12.04 -5.27 19.13
CA ALA A 116 -12.31 -3.96 19.72
C ALA A 116 -11.89 -2.85 18.75
N LEU A 117 -12.76 -1.86 18.56
CA LEU A 117 -12.46 -0.69 17.74
C LEU A 117 -11.46 0.20 18.48
N ILE A 118 -10.39 0.57 17.79
CA ILE A 118 -9.33 1.44 18.30
C ILE A 118 -9.02 2.54 17.27
N GLY A 119 -8.79 3.75 17.75
CA GLY A 119 -8.49 4.91 16.93
C GLY A 119 -8.37 6.18 17.76
N ALA A 120 -8.02 7.28 17.11
CA ALA A 120 -7.88 8.59 17.73
C ALA A 120 -8.28 9.71 16.76
N SER A 121 -8.64 10.87 17.32
CA SER A 121 -8.65 12.12 16.55
C SER A 121 -7.21 12.64 16.47
N HIS A 122 -6.68 12.82 15.27
CA HIS A 122 -5.26 13.18 15.05
C HIS A 122 -5.09 14.20 13.92
N SER A 123 -3.93 14.84 13.87
CA SER A 123 -3.52 15.70 12.75
C SER A 123 -2.91 14.88 11.61
N SER A 124 -2.61 15.53 10.47
CA SER A 124 -1.95 14.90 9.32
C SER A 124 -0.53 14.38 9.60
N ASN A 125 0.08 14.79 10.72
CA ASN A 125 1.44 14.37 11.09
C ASN A 125 1.50 12.95 11.66
N TYR A 126 0.35 12.38 12.02
CA TYR A 126 0.23 11.00 12.47
C TYR A 126 -0.66 10.22 11.51
N MET A 127 -0.20 9.06 11.07
CA MET A 127 -0.93 8.18 10.17
C MET A 127 -1.00 6.79 10.80
N PRO A 128 -2.13 6.43 11.44
CA PRO A 128 -2.27 5.14 12.13
C PRO A 128 -2.07 3.94 11.20
N TRP A 129 -2.58 4.03 9.97
CA TRP A 129 -2.40 3.07 8.89
C TRP A 129 -2.75 3.72 7.54
N GLU A 130 -2.25 3.16 6.45
CA GLU A 130 -2.56 3.63 5.09
C GLU A 130 -2.53 2.48 4.07
N TYR A 131 -3.25 2.64 2.95
CA TYR A 131 -3.23 1.65 1.88
C TYR A 131 -1.87 1.60 1.18
N GLY A 132 -1.29 0.40 1.09
CA GLY A 132 0.03 0.20 0.50
C GLY A 132 1.20 0.54 1.43
N GLY A 133 0.93 1.09 2.61
CA GLY A 133 1.91 1.27 3.68
C GLY A 133 2.18 -0.01 4.45
N TYR A 134 3.26 0.00 5.23
CA TYR A 134 3.58 -1.08 6.16
C TYR A 134 2.78 -0.93 7.47
N ALA A 135 2.28 -2.05 8.00
CA ALA A 135 1.65 -2.06 9.31
C ALA A 135 2.69 -1.82 10.41
N SER A 136 2.36 -0.97 11.39
CA SER A 136 3.11 -0.90 12.65
C SER A 136 2.92 -2.17 13.47
N GLU A 137 3.66 -2.30 14.57
CA GLU A 137 3.46 -3.42 15.50
C GLU A 137 2.06 -3.39 16.10
N GLY A 138 1.56 -2.22 16.49
CA GLY A 138 0.19 -2.02 16.97
C GLY A 138 -0.86 -2.47 15.98
N VAL A 139 -0.73 -2.05 14.71
CA VAL A 139 -1.64 -2.48 13.63
C VAL A 139 -1.57 -3.99 13.42
N ARG A 140 -0.37 -4.58 13.45
CA ARG A 140 -0.18 -6.04 13.34
C ARG A 140 -0.91 -6.78 14.46
N GLN A 141 -0.79 -6.34 15.71
CA GLN A 141 -1.46 -6.96 16.86
C GLN A 141 -3.00 -6.92 16.74
N VAL A 142 -3.55 -5.83 16.22
CA VAL A 142 -4.99 -5.72 15.95
C VAL A 142 -5.42 -6.65 14.82
N ALA A 143 -4.64 -6.70 13.73
CA ALA A 143 -4.98 -7.50 12.54
C ALA A 143 -4.86 -9.01 12.77
N GLU A 144 -3.85 -9.45 13.50
CA GLU A 144 -3.56 -10.88 13.69
C GLU A 144 -4.25 -11.47 14.94
N PHE A 145 -4.35 -10.68 16.01
CA PHE A 145 -4.80 -11.18 17.32
C PHE A 145 -6.04 -10.45 17.85
N GLY A 146 -6.51 -9.40 17.19
CA GLY A 146 -7.62 -8.58 17.68
C GLY A 146 -7.30 -7.80 18.95
N SER A 147 -6.02 -7.63 19.31
CA SER A 147 -5.59 -6.96 20.55
C SER A 147 -5.30 -5.47 20.30
N PRO A 148 -6.05 -4.54 20.94
CA PRO A 148 -5.84 -3.11 20.75
C PRO A 148 -4.72 -2.53 21.64
N VAL A 149 -4.19 -3.30 22.59
CA VAL A 149 -3.30 -2.80 23.65
C VAL A 149 -2.08 -2.10 23.08
N LYS A 150 -1.40 -2.73 22.11
CA LYS A 150 -0.20 -2.16 21.51
C LYS A 150 -0.51 -0.93 20.64
N MET A 151 -1.64 -0.96 19.94
CA MET A 151 -2.09 0.18 19.15
C MET A 151 -2.45 1.38 20.03
N GLU A 152 -3.06 1.15 21.19
CA GLU A 152 -3.34 2.21 22.16
C GLU A 152 -2.05 2.84 22.72
N GLU A 153 -1.04 2.03 23.04
CA GLU A 153 0.28 2.53 23.44
C GLU A 153 0.91 3.42 22.35
N GLU A 154 0.87 2.97 21.09
CA GLU A 154 1.40 3.73 19.96
C GLU A 154 0.68 5.06 19.77
N ILE A 155 -0.65 5.06 19.89
CA ILE A 155 -1.48 6.27 19.80
C ILE A 155 -1.13 7.26 20.93
N ARG A 156 -0.95 6.78 22.17
CA ARG A 156 -0.64 7.63 23.34
C ARG A 156 0.75 8.25 23.30
N GLN A 157 1.67 7.68 22.52
CA GLN A 157 3.04 8.18 22.37
C GLN A 157 3.19 9.24 21.26
N LYS A 158 2.10 9.58 20.57
CA LYS A 158 2.05 10.60 19.52
C LYS A 158 1.43 11.89 20.04
#